data_AF-A0A1I5BPI6-F1
#
_entry.id   AF-A0A1I5BPI6-F1
#
_cell.length_a   1.000
_cell.length_b   1.000
_cell.length_c   1.000
_cell.angle_alpha   90.00
_cell.angle_beta   90.00
_cell.angle_gamma   90.00
#
_symmetry.space_group_name_H-M   'P 1'
#
loop_
_entity.id
_entity.type
_entity.pdbx_description
1 polymer ?
#
loop_
_entity_poly.entity_id
_entity_poly.type
_entity_poly.pdbx_seq_one_letter_code
_entity_poly.pdbx_strand_id
1 'polypeptide(L)' 'MNAFEIYDAAFDSANDNIEYTAHYVKQYAEGALDVFLSDEIAKEIADCAIKFRDNGNGTNDLYHFVEKPLSEIEI' A
#
# COMPACT_ATOMS: atom_id res chain seq x y z
N MET A 1 -6.52 -10.93 5.71
CA MET A 1 -5.37 -10.24 5.08
C MET A 1 -5.77 -8.79 5.03
N ASN A 2 -4.89 -7.89 5.42
CA ASN A 2 -5.24 -6.48 5.58
C ASN A 2 -4.58 -5.59 4.53
N ALA A 3 -5.00 -4.32 4.46
CA ALA A 3 -4.48 -3.37 3.50
C ALA A 3 -2.97 -3.10 3.67
N PHE A 4 -2.41 -3.31 4.87
CA PHE A 4 -0.97 -3.17 5.10
C PHE A 4 -0.18 -4.30 4.43
N GLU A 5 -0.67 -5.54 4.48
CA GLU A 5 -0.03 -6.67 3.79
C GLU A 5 -0.02 -6.47 2.26
N ILE A 6 -1.07 -5.84 1.71
CA ILE A 6 -1.10 -5.44 0.30
C ILE A 6 -0.05 -4.36 0.01
N TYR A 7 0.03 -3.33 0.88
CA TYR A 7 1.03 -2.29 0.76
C TYR A 7 2.45 -2.88 0.74
N ASP A 8 2.76 -3.71 1.73
CA ASP A 8 4.09 -4.31 1.90
C ASP A 8 4.44 -5.15 0.67
N ALA A 9 3.50 -5.96 0.19
CA ALA A 9 3.71 -6.77 -1.01
C ALA A 9 3.86 -5.94 -2.30
N ALA A 10 3.08 -4.86 -2.46
CA ALA A 10 3.05 -4.07 -3.69
C ALA A 10 4.23 -3.09 -3.82
N PHE A 11 4.77 -2.64 -2.69
CA PHE A 11 5.80 -1.60 -2.61
C PHE A 11 7.12 -2.09 -2.01
N ASP A 12 7.28 -3.40 -1.77
CA ASP A 12 8.58 -3.97 -1.43
C ASP A 12 9.61 -3.58 -2.50
N SER A 13 10.80 -3.26 -2.01
CA SER A 13 11.93 -2.60 -2.66
C SER A 13 12.49 -3.25 -3.93
N ALA A 14 11.89 -4.34 -4.40
CA ALA A 14 12.35 -5.13 -5.55
C ALA A 14 11.79 -4.65 -6.91
N ASN A 15 10.91 -3.65 -6.95
CA ASN A 15 10.29 -3.21 -8.21
C ASN A 15 10.81 -1.83 -8.68
N ASP A 16 11.57 -1.82 -9.78
CA ASP A 16 12.13 -0.61 -10.40
C ASP A 16 11.07 0.31 -11.04
N ASN A 17 9.84 -0.17 -11.26
CA ASN A 17 8.73 0.56 -11.88
C ASN A 17 7.56 0.78 -10.92
N ILE A 18 7.84 0.97 -9.63
CA ILE A 18 6.80 1.26 -8.63
C ILE A 18 6.04 2.54 -8.99
N GLU A 19 4.72 2.42 -9.12
CA GLU A 19 3.81 3.54 -9.28
C GLU A 19 2.96 3.72 -8.03
N TYR A 20 3.01 4.90 -7.41
CA TYR A 20 2.22 5.22 -6.22
C TYR A 20 0.79 5.64 -6.62
N THR A 21 0.04 4.73 -7.25
CA THR A 21 -1.34 4.99 -7.70
C THR A 21 -2.29 3.88 -7.25
N ALA A 22 -3.56 4.22 -7.05
CA ALA A 22 -4.60 3.24 -6.75
C ALA A 22 -4.73 2.17 -7.86
N HIS A 23 -4.52 2.56 -9.12
CA HIS A 23 -4.56 1.64 -10.25
C HIS A 23 -3.48 0.55 -10.15
N TYR A 24 -2.24 0.95 -9.85
CA TYR A 24 -1.14 0.02 -9.64
C TYR A 24 -1.42 -0.94 -8.48
N VAL A 25 -1.90 -0.43 -7.35
CA VAL A 25 -2.25 -1.25 -6.18
C VAL A 25 -3.30 -2.30 -6.53
N LYS A 26 -4.35 -1.93 -7.28
CA LYS A 26 -5.36 -2.89 -7.75
C LYS A 26 -4.79 -3.94 -8.70
N GLN A 27 -4.02 -3.51 -9.70
CA GLN A 27 -3.41 -4.44 -10.65
C GLN A 27 -2.48 -5.43 -9.97
N TYR A 28 -1.73 -4.98 -8.96
CA TYR A 28 -0.85 -5.84 -8.19
C TYR A 28 -1.66 -6.82 -7.32
N ALA A 29 -2.66 -6.34 -6.59
CA ALA A 29 -3.50 -7.20 -5.76
C ALA A 29 -4.23 -8.27 -6.58
N GLU A 30 -4.85 -7.89 -7.70
CA GLU A 30 -5.58 -8.81 -8.57
C GLU A 30 -4.62 -9.75 -9.33
N GLY A 31 -3.48 -9.25 -9.79
CA GLY A 31 -2.56 -10.01 -10.64
C GLY A 31 -1.57 -10.90 -9.88
N ALA A 32 -1.04 -10.43 -8.76
CA ALA A 32 0.00 -11.13 -7.99
C ALA A 32 -0.58 -11.87 -6.76
N LEU A 33 -1.65 -11.36 -6.16
CA LEU A 33 -2.21 -11.90 -4.91
C LEU A 33 -3.56 -12.59 -5.09
N ASP A 34 -4.20 -12.48 -6.27
CA ASP A 34 -5.57 -12.97 -6.54
C ASP A 34 -6.61 -12.35 -5.59
N VAL A 35 -6.46 -11.06 -5.33
CA VAL A 35 -7.26 -10.28 -4.37
C VAL A 35 -7.97 -9.13 -5.07
N PHE A 36 -9.28 -9.03 -4.86
CA PHE A 36 -10.06 -7.90 -5.35
C PHE A 36 -10.09 -6.77 -4.32
N LEU A 37 -9.73 -5.56 -4.73
CA LEU A 37 -9.78 -4.36 -3.89
C LEU A 37 -10.88 -3.41 -4.36
N SER A 38 -11.59 -2.82 -3.40
CA SER A 38 -12.41 -1.65 -3.70
C SER A 38 -11.51 -0.46 -4.08
N ASP A 39 -12.07 0.46 -4.88
CA ASP A 39 -11.35 1.67 -5.27
C ASP A 39 -10.96 2.54 -4.07
N GLU A 40 -11.78 2.51 -3.00
CA GLU A 40 -11.53 3.24 -1.76
C GLU A 40 -10.29 2.69 -1.03
N ILE A 41 -10.19 1.37 -0.87
CA ILE A 41 -9.07 0.73 -0.18
C ILE A 41 -7.78 0.91 -0.99
N ALA A 42 -7.83 0.68 -2.30
CA ALA A 42 -6.67 0.86 -3.16
C ALA A 42 -6.16 2.30 -3.16
N LYS A 43 -7.07 3.27 -3.07
CA LYS A 43 -6.72 4.68 -2.91
C LYS A 43 -6.07 4.95 -1.56
N GLU A 44 -6.63 4.44 -0.46
CA GLU A 44 -6.07 4.64 0.88
C GLU A 44 -4.64 4.11 0.98
N ILE A 45 -4.38 2.92 0.42
CA ILE A 45 -3.05 2.31 0.35
C ILE A 45 -2.08 3.23 -0.42
N ALA A 46 -2.48 3.72 -1.60
CA ALA A 46 -1.66 4.60 -2.41
C ALA A 46 -1.40 5.94 -1.73
N ASP A 47 -2.40 6.53 -1.08
CA ASP A 47 -2.28 7.80 -0.37
C ASP A 47 -1.33 7.69 0.84
N CYS A 48 -1.41 6.58 1.60
CA CYS A 48 -0.44 6.27 2.67
C CYS A 48 0.98 6.11 2.11
N ALA A 49 1.13 5.43 0.99
CA ALA A 49 2.41 5.23 0.32
C ALA A 49 3.04 6.57 -0.14
N ILE A 50 2.24 7.44 -0.76
CA ILE A 50 2.65 8.80 -1.16
C ILE A 50 3.07 9.61 0.08
N LYS A 51 2.26 9.57 1.14
CA LYS A 51 2.53 10.32 2.37
C LYS A 51 3.86 9.91 2.99
N PHE A 52 4.14 8.61 3.07
CA PHE A 52 5.41 8.09 3.57
C PHE A 52 6.58 8.43 2.64
N ARG A 53 6.42 8.30 1.33
CA ARG A 53 7.45 8.71 0.34
C ARG A 53 7.84 10.18 0.49
N ASP A 54 6.86 11.06 0.67
CA ASP A 54 7.08 12.51 0.65
C ASP A 54 7.52 13.06 2.01
N ASN A 55 7.15 12.40 3.12
CA ASN A 55 7.34 12.95 4.47
C ASN A 55 8.01 11.99 5.47
N GLY A 56 8.06 10.70 5.17
CA GLY A 56 8.49 9.67 6.11
C GLY A 56 9.99 9.40 6.06
N ASN A 57 10.58 9.15 7.21
CA ASN A 57 11.95 8.68 7.34
C ASN A 57 12.07 7.59 8.41
N GLY A 58 12.38 6.37 7.97
CA GLY A 58 12.59 5.23 8.86
C GLY A 58 11.31 4.59 9.39
N THR A 59 11.49 3.61 10.27
CA THR A 59 10.43 2.68 10.70
C THR A 59 9.34 3.33 11.54
N ASN A 60 9.65 4.38 12.30
CA ASN A 60 8.65 5.10 13.10
C ASN A 60 7.60 5.78 12.20
N ASP A 61 8.05 6.44 11.14
CA ASP A 61 7.15 7.13 10.23
C ASP A 61 6.40 6.14 9.34
N LEU A 62 7.02 5.02 8.98
CA LEU A 62 6.34 3.93 8.30
C LEU A 62 5.17 3.41 9.14
N TYR A 63 5.40 3.18 10.44
CA TYR A 63 4.37 2.74 11.35
C TYR A 63 3.20 3.73 11.42
N HIS A 64 3.50 5.02 11.61
CA HIS A 64 2.48 6.05 11.80
C HIS A 64 1.75 6.47 10.52
N PHE A 65 2.40 6.41 9.36
CA PHE A 65 1.82 6.85 8.10
C PHE A 65 1.23 5.72 7.27
N VAL A 66 1.62 4.47 7.53
CA VAL A 66 1.23 3.33 6.68
C VAL A 66 0.71 2.16 7.51
N GLU A 67 1.52 1.58 8.39
CA GLU A 67 1.15 0.32 9.08
C GLU A 67 -0.08 0.48 9.96
N LYS A 68 -0.09 1.51 10.83
CA LYS A 68 -1.20 1.76 11.73
C LYS A 68 -2.53 2.04 11.00
N PRO A 69 -2.63 2.96 10.02
CA PRO A 69 -3.90 3.21 9.34
C PRO A 69 -4.37 2.04 8.46
N LEU A 70 -3.46 1.25 7.89
CA LEU A 70 -3.83 0.17 6.98
C LEU A 70 -4.07 -1.19 7.67
N SER A 71 -3.44 -1.45 8.81
CA SER A 71 -3.61 -2.71 9.56
C SER A 71 -5.02 -2.92 10.12
N GLU A 72 -5.81 -1.84 10.24
CA GLU A 72 -7.22 -1.89 10.70
C GLU A 72 -8.22 -2.16 9.56
N ILE A 73 -7.77 -2.18 8.30
CA ILE A 73 -8.62 -2.38 7.11
C ILE A 73 -8.47 -3.82 6.60
N GLU A 74 -9.49 -4.64 6.83
CA GLU A 74 -9.56 -6.01 6.29
C GLU A 74 -9.97 -6.01 4.81
N ILE A 75 -9.41 -6.95 4.04
CA ILE A 75 -9.66 -7.19 2.62
C ILE A 75 -10.55 -8.41 2.40
#